data_AF-A0A4Q9R0F7-F1
#
_entry.id   AF-A0A4Q9R0F7-F1
#
_cell.length_a   1.000
_cell.length_b   1.000
_cell.length_c   1.000
_cell.angle_alpha   90.00
_cell.angle_beta   90.00
_cell.angle_gamma   90.00
#
_symmetry.space_group_name_H-M   'P 1'
#
loop_
_entity.id
_entity.type
_entity.pdbx_description
1 polymer ?
#
loop_
_entity_poly.entity_id
_entity_poly.type
_entity_poly.pdbx_seq_one_letter_code
_entity_poly.pdbx_strand_id
1 'polypeptide(L)'
;MNPSPRNGQQGAVAIEFAVLFGVFFVVIYAIIAYSIPMLLMLTFKQVSADAARATLQVDPASSSYAQVLSREITRTVERSWLPSNWRGGDCPAPDQNQAGYAWVRLPAQSGHPSYGHIALDDRDPLAPYHVLHVCLQRLYNREGANNQRAIVPTLRLFNISIPSLPERDGNIVIRGETTLSL
;
A
#
# COMPACT_ATOMS: atom_id res chain seq x y z
N MET A 1 -33.48 -67.24 -3.60
CA MET A 1 -33.10 -65.85 -3.29
C MET A 1 -32.14 -65.36 -4.36
N ASN A 2 -32.54 -64.37 -5.16
CA ASN A 2 -31.67 -63.75 -6.17
C ASN A 2 -31.15 -62.42 -5.59
N PRO A 3 -29.84 -62.17 -5.47
CA PRO A 3 -29.34 -60.90 -4.97
C PRO A 3 -29.42 -59.84 -6.08
N SER A 4 -30.11 -58.73 -5.81
CA SER A 4 -30.10 -57.56 -6.69
C SER A 4 -28.71 -56.91 -6.66
N PRO A 5 -28.07 -56.62 -7.81
CA PRO A 5 -26.80 -55.91 -7.82
C PRO A 5 -27.03 -54.48 -7.33
N ARG A 6 -26.39 -54.13 -6.21
CA ARG A 6 -26.33 -52.75 -5.72
C ARG A 6 -25.44 -51.98 -6.70
N ASN A 7 -26.07 -51.32 -7.67
CA ASN A 7 -25.38 -50.40 -8.57
C ASN A 7 -24.68 -49.33 -7.72
N GLY A 8 -23.37 -49.47 -7.57
CA GLY A 8 -22.54 -48.53 -6.83
C GLY A 8 -22.61 -47.16 -7.49
N GLN A 9 -22.98 -46.14 -6.72
CA GLN A 9 -22.96 -44.73 -7.12
C GLN A 9 -21.52 -44.20 -7.26
N GLN A 10 -20.69 -44.86 -8.08
CA GLN A 10 -19.28 -44.50 -8.26
C GLN A 10 -19.10 -43.20 -9.06
N GLY A 11 -20.13 -42.74 -9.78
CA GLY A 11 -20.10 -41.49 -10.54
C GLY A 11 -20.35 -40.22 -9.72
N ALA A 12 -21.12 -40.30 -8.64
CA ALA A 12 -21.45 -39.12 -7.81
C ALA A 12 -20.20 -38.59 -7.09
N VAL A 13 -19.40 -39.50 -6.52
CA VAL A 13 -18.14 -39.18 -5.82
C VAL A 13 -17.12 -38.51 -6.77
N ALA A 14 -17.07 -38.94 -8.04
CA ALA A 14 -16.14 -38.37 -9.01
C ALA A 14 -16.49 -36.92 -9.39
N ILE A 15 -17.79 -36.61 -9.55
CA ILE A 15 -18.25 -35.25 -9.86
C ILE A 15 -18.04 -34.32 -8.67
N GLU A 16 -18.36 -34.78 -7.46
CA GLU A 16 -18.14 -34.00 -6.24
C GLU A 16 -16.66 -33.68 -6.03
N PHE A 17 -15.78 -34.67 -6.25
CA PHE A 17 -14.34 -34.48 -6.17
C PHE A 17 -13.83 -33.49 -7.23
N ALA A 18 -14.32 -33.55 -8.47
CA ALA A 18 -13.90 -32.62 -9.53
C ALA A 18 -14.20 -31.15 -9.18
N VAL A 19 -15.35 -30.88 -8.55
CA VAL A 19 -15.71 -29.53 -8.10
C VAL A 19 -14.84 -29.09 -6.92
N LEU A 20 -14.71 -29.92 -5.89
CA LEU A 20 -13.90 -29.60 -4.70
C LEU A 20 -12.43 -29.38 -5.05
N PHE A 21 -11.90 -30.18 -5.96
CA PHE A 21 -10.54 -30.04 -6.48
C PHE A 21 -10.33 -28.64 -7.09
N GLY A 22 -11.23 -28.19 -7.99
CA GLY A 22 -11.15 -26.85 -8.58
C GLY A 22 -11.23 -25.73 -7.53
N VAL A 23 -12.16 -25.84 -6.59
CA VAL A 23 -12.33 -24.85 -5.51
C VAL A 23 -11.06 -24.73 -4.65
N PHE A 24 -10.43 -25.85 -4.31
CA PHE A 24 -9.19 -25.88 -3.53
C PHE A 24 -8.06 -25.09 -4.21
N PHE A 25 -7.83 -25.29 -5.52
CA PHE A 25 -6.81 -24.53 -6.25
C PHE A 25 -7.14 -23.05 -6.34
N VAL A 26 -8.42 -22.68 -6.55
CA VAL A 26 -8.84 -21.27 -6.58
C VAL A 26 -8.56 -20.58 -5.24
N VAL A 27 -8.88 -21.24 -4.13
CA VAL A 27 -8.64 -20.69 -2.79
C VAL A 27 -7.13 -20.55 -2.51
N ILE A 28 -6.32 -21.57 -2.82
CA ILE A 28 -4.85 -21.47 -2.66
C ILE A 28 -4.28 -20.35 -3.54
N TYR A 29 -4.70 -20.29 -4.79
CA TYR A 29 -4.26 -19.24 -5.70
C TYR A 29 -4.62 -17.86 -5.14
N ALA A 30 -5.84 -17.69 -4.63
CA ALA A 30 -6.26 -16.44 -4.01
C ALA A 30 -5.40 -16.09 -2.80
N ILE A 31 -5.13 -17.03 -1.88
CA ILE A 31 -4.29 -16.80 -0.70
C ILE A 31 -2.89 -16.32 -1.13
N ILE A 32 -2.25 -17.04 -2.06
CA ILE A 32 -0.91 -16.69 -2.53
C ILE A 32 -0.94 -15.33 -3.26
N ALA A 33 -1.90 -15.12 -4.15
CA ALA A 33 -1.97 -13.94 -4.98
C ALA A 33 -2.31 -12.66 -4.19
N TYR A 34 -3.15 -12.75 -3.15
CA TYR A 34 -3.50 -11.60 -2.30
C TYR A 34 -2.49 -11.37 -1.16
N SER A 35 -1.82 -12.42 -0.67
CA SER A 35 -0.84 -12.26 0.42
C SER A 35 0.34 -11.35 0.05
N ILE A 36 0.86 -11.43 -1.18
CA ILE A 36 1.99 -10.61 -1.62
C ILE A 36 1.67 -9.10 -1.64
N PRO A 37 0.63 -8.62 -2.38
CA PRO A 37 0.29 -7.20 -2.38
C PRO A 37 -0.15 -6.71 -1.00
N MET A 38 -0.82 -7.55 -0.20
CA MET A 38 -1.16 -7.22 1.18
C MET A 38 0.08 -7.02 2.04
N LEU A 39 1.04 -7.95 2.01
CA LEU A 39 2.30 -7.86 2.74
C LEU A 39 3.09 -6.61 2.34
N LEU A 40 3.11 -6.28 1.06
CA LEU A 40 3.79 -5.07 0.59
C LEU A 40 3.08 -3.80 1.07
N MET A 41 1.74 -3.75 1.03
CA MET A 41 0.98 -2.63 1.57
C MET A 41 1.22 -2.46 3.07
N LEU A 42 1.24 -3.55 3.83
CA LEU A 42 1.56 -3.56 5.26
C LEU A 42 2.97 -3.05 5.52
N THR A 43 3.94 -3.47 4.70
CA THR A 43 5.32 -3.00 4.77
C THR A 43 5.41 -1.49 4.56
N PHE A 44 4.78 -0.96 3.50
CA PHE A 44 4.81 0.48 3.23
C PHE A 44 4.14 1.28 4.34
N LYS A 45 3.02 0.78 4.90
CA LYS A 45 2.37 1.38 6.06
C LYS A 45 3.32 1.40 7.27
N GLN A 46 3.98 0.28 7.57
CA GLN A 46 4.94 0.19 8.66
C GLN A 46 6.10 1.17 8.49
N VAL A 47 6.75 1.19 7.31
CA VAL A 47 7.86 2.13 7.05
C VAL A 47 7.39 3.58 7.12
N SER A 48 6.20 3.89 6.58
CA SER A 48 5.65 5.24 6.67
C SER A 48 5.43 5.65 8.14
N ALA A 49 4.91 4.75 8.97
CA ALA A 49 4.67 5.02 10.38
C ALA A 49 5.97 5.16 11.18
N ASP A 50 6.97 4.34 10.91
CA ASP A 50 8.28 4.41 11.57
C ASP A 50 9.01 5.70 11.19
N ALA A 51 8.96 6.10 9.93
CA ALA A 51 9.51 7.37 9.47
C ALA A 51 8.76 8.57 10.08
N ALA A 52 7.45 8.47 10.21
CA ALA A 52 6.65 9.51 10.86
C ALA A 52 6.98 9.61 12.36
N ARG A 53 7.10 8.49 13.08
CA ARG A 53 7.51 8.46 14.49
C ARG A 53 8.93 8.99 14.72
N ALA A 54 9.85 8.71 13.80
CA ALA A 54 11.22 9.23 13.87
C ALA A 54 11.28 10.76 13.86
N THR A 55 10.23 11.44 13.39
CA THR A 55 10.17 12.91 13.43
C THR A 55 9.83 13.49 14.79
N LEU A 56 9.30 12.70 15.74
CA LEU A 56 8.96 13.17 17.08
C LEU A 56 10.19 13.61 17.89
N GLN A 57 11.39 13.17 17.51
CA GLN A 57 12.65 13.60 18.12
C GLN A 57 13.20 14.91 17.52
N VAL A 58 12.56 15.44 16.48
CA VAL A 58 13.01 16.67 15.81
C VAL A 58 12.57 17.88 16.63
N ASP A 59 13.52 18.78 16.91
CA ASP A 59 13.25 20.01 17.63
C ASP A 59 12.30 20.93 16.84
N PRO A 60 11.09 21.24 17.37
CA PRO A 60 10.12 22.12 16.71
C PRO A 60 10.59 23.58 16.66
N ALA A 61 11.57 23.99 17.47
CA ALA A 61 12.10 25.35 17.46
C ALA A 61 13.08 25.61 16.30
N SER A 62 13.37 24.59 15.48
CA SER A 62 14.28 24.74 14.35
C SER A 62 13.72 25.70 13.29
N SER A 63 14.51 26.71 12.93
CA SER A 63 14.20 27.63 11.82
C SER A 63 14.06 26.94 10.45
N SER A 64 14.52 25.69 10.35
CA SER A 64 14.45 24.87 9.15
C SER A 64 13.65 23.57 9.37
N TYR A 65 12.62 23.63 10.22
CA TYR A 65 11.85 22.47 10.68
C TYR A 65 11.45 21.51 9.55
N ALA A 66 10.84 22.00 8.47
CA ALA A 66 10.44 21.17 7.32
C ALA A 66 11.64 20.47 6.62
N GLN A 67 12.81 21.09 6.59
CA GLN A 67 14.03 20.47 6.04
C GLN A 67 14.55 19.36 6.96
N VAL A 68 14.54 19.60 8.28
CA VAL A 68 14.99 18.61 9.26
C VAL A 68 14.04 17.41 9.30
N LEU A 69 12.73 17.66 9.27
CA LEU A 69 11.70 16.62 9.15
C LEU A 69 11.93 15.76 7.90
N SER A 70 12.06 16.41 6.73
CA SER A 70 12.27 15.70 5.48
C SER A 70 13.54 14.84 5.51
N ARG A 71 14.64 15.39 6.05
CA ARG A 71 15.90 14.65 6.21
C ARG A 71 15.74 13.42 7.10
N GLU A 72 15.04 13.53 8.22
CA GLU A 72 14.85 12.40 9.14
C GLU A 72 13.92 11.33 8.57
N ILE A 73 12.87 11.74 7.86
CA ILE A 73 11.99 10.83 7.11
C ILE A 73 12.80 10.09 6.05
N THR A 74 13.53 10.80 5.19
CA THR A 74 14.39 10.19 4.16
C THR A 74 15.39 9.22 4.79
N ARG A 75 16.05 9.60 5.88
CA ARG A 75 17.00 8.73 6.58
C ARG A 75 16.36 7.43 7.07
N THR A 76 15.14 7.51 7.61
CA THR A 76 14.41 6.34 8.10
C THR A 76 13.95 5.43 6.96
N VAL A 77 13.44 6.02 5.87
CA VAL A 77 13.07 5.28 4.66
C VAL A 77 14.29 4.60 4.03
N GLU A 78 15.43 5.26 3.98
CA GLU A 78 16.68 4.70 3.43
C GLU A 78 17.23 3.53 4.25
N ARG A 79 17.01 3.55 5.57
CA ARG A 79 17.38 2.46 6.48
C ARG A 79 16.39 1.30 6.48
N SER A 80 15.23 1.46 5.85
CA SER A 80 14.26 0.38 5.75
C SER A 80 14.80 -0.75 4.88
N TRP A 81 14.25 -1.95 5.08
CA TRP A 81 14.59 -3.13 4.29
C TRP A 81 14.08 -3.08 2.85
N LEU A 82 13.28 -2.06 2.49
CA LEU A 82 12.75 -1.91 1.14
C LEU A 82 13.88 -1.70 0.13
N PRO A 83 13.82 -2.34 -1.05
CA PRO A 83 14.73 -2.03 -2.15
C PRO A 83 14.66 -0.54 -2.52
N SER A 84 15.80 0.08 -2.86
CA SER A 84 15.87 1.52 -3.17
C SER A 84 14.91 1.93 -4.29
N ASN A 85 14.78 1.11 -5.33
CA ASN A 85 13.85 1.34 -6.44
C ASN A 85 12.36 1.18 -6.09
N TRP A 86 12.03 0.78 -4.85
CA TRP A 86 10.65 0.65 -4.36
C TRP A 86 10.26 1.78 -3.42
N ARG A 87 11.22 2.60 -2.98
CA ARG A 87 11.03 3.74 -2.08
C ARG A 87 10.58 4.97 -2.88
N GLY A 88 9.47 4.84 -3.61
CA GLY A 88 8.90 6.01 -4.28
C GLY A 88 8.23 6.94 -3.27
N GLY A 89 8.28 8.23 -3.56
CA GLY A 89 7.59 9.28 -2.81
C GLY A 89 6.74 10.11 -3.76
N ASP A 90 6.69 11.42 -3.53
CA ASP A 90 5.97 12.39 -4.34
C ASP A 90 4.48 12.05 -4.46
N CYS A 91 3.92 11.57 -3.34
CA CYS A 91 2.49 11.36 -3.23
C CYS A 91 1.74 12.69 -3.43
N PRO A 92 0.52 12.66 -3.99
CA PRO A 92 -0.34 13.83 -3.94
C PRO A 92 -0.60 14.21 -2.47
N ALA A 93 -0.86 15.49 -2.23
CA ALA A 93 -1.32 15.93 -0.91
C ALA A 93 -2.60 15.19 -0.52
N PRO A 94 -2.83 14.91 0.77
CA PRO A 94 -4.09 14.32 1.23
C PRO A 94 -5.28 15.17 0.79
N ASP A 95 -6.38 14.50 0.42
CA ASP A 95 -7.59 15.19 -0.04
C ASP A 95 -8.07 16.18 1.03
N GLN A 96 -8.19 17.46 0.66
CA GLN A 96 -8.56 18.55 1.57
C GLN A 96 -9.93 18.33 2.25
N ASN A 97 -10.77 17.46 1.69
CA ASN A 97 -12.15 17.22 2.12
C ASN A 97 -12.29 16.49 3.47
N GLN A 98 -11.22 15.96 4.05
CA GLN A 98 -11.29 15.31 5.38
C GLN A 98 -10.94 16.23 6.55
N ALA A 99 -10.14 17.28 6.32
CA ALA A 99 -9.68 18.12 7.43
C ALA A 99 -9.25 19.55 7.04
N GLY A 100 -9.44 20.02 5.80
CA GLY A 100 -9.25 21.43 5.42
C GLY A 100 -7.84 22.01 5.61
N TYR A 101 -6.80 21.17 5.69
CA TYR A 101 -5.43 21.63 5.92
C TYR A 101 -4.78 22.22 4.66
N ALA A 102 -4.01 23.29 4.85
CA ALA A 102 -3.14 23.88 3.83
C ALA A 102 -1.83 23.09 3.75
N TRP A 103 -1.86 21.93 3.08
CA TRP A 103 -0.71 21.05 2.93
C TRP A 103 0.41 21.70 2.13
N VAL A 104 1.61 21.74 2.73
CA VAL A 104 2.86 22.13 2.10
C VAL A 104 3.71 20.88 1.91
N ARG A 105 4.21 20.67 0.68
CA ARG A 105 5.07 19.54 0.38
C ARG A 105 6.42 19.68 1.07
N LEU A 106 6.89 18.61 1.69
CA LEU A 106 8.24 18.59 2.28
C LEU A 106 9.30 18.67 1.18
N PRO A 107 10.44 19.33 1.43
CA PRO A 107 11.52 19.46 0.46
C PRO A 107 12.12 18.09 0.12
N ALA A 108 12.42 17.83 -1.15
CA ALA A 108 13.15 16.63 -1.56
C ALA A 108 14.60 16.66 -1.01
N GLN A 109 15.19 15.48 -0.77
CA GLN A 109 16.52 15.36 -0.14
C GLN A 109 17.49 14.59 -1.04
N SER A 110 18.57 15.24 -1.49
CA SER A 110 19.74 14.58 -2.11
C SER A 110 19.42 13.46 -3.13
N GLY A 111 18.57 13.75 -4.11
CA GLY A 111 18.18 12.78 -5.15
C GLY A 111 17.05 11.81 -4.75
N HIS A 112 16.54 11.90 -3.53
CA HIS A 112 15.36 11.17 -3.07
C HIS A 112 14.09 12.02 -3.29
N PRO A 113 12.95 11.38 -3.57
CA PRO A 113 11.67 12.06 -3.67
C PRO A 113 11.27 12.68 -2.32
N SER A 114 10.28 13.55 -2.35
CA SER A 114 9.63 14.04 -1.14
C SER A 114 8.72 12.96 -0.56
N TYR A 115 8.90 12.61 0.71
CA TYR A 115 8.12 11.55 1.36
C TYR A 115 6.98 12.08 2.22
N GLY A 116 6.60 13.36 2.11
CA GLY A 116 5.50 13.85 2.94
C GLY A 116 5.07 15.29 2.71
N HIS A 117 4.02 15.66 3.43
CA HIS A 117 3.47 17.00 3.50
C HIS A 117 3.34 17.40 4.97
N ILE A 118 3.44 18.70 5.22
CA ILE A 118 3.20 19.29 6.53
C ILE A 118 2.16 20.39 6.39
N ALA A 119 1.29 20.52 7.39
CA ALA A 119 0.37 21.64 7.52
C ALA A 119 0.44 22.19 8.94
N LEU A 120 0.06 23.45 9.11
CA LEU A 120 -0.20 24.03 10.41
C LEU A 120 -1.71 23.99 10.65
N ASP A 121 -2.15 23.45 11.78
CA ASP A 121 -3.51 23.64 12.28
C ASP A 121 -3.48 24.77 13.30
N ASP A 122 -4.05 25.91 12.92
CA ASP A 122 -4.15 27.13 13.72
C ASP A 122 -5.61 27.47 14.11
N ARG A 123 -6.52 26.51 13.98
CA ARG A 123 -7.95 26.71 14.32
C ARG A 123 -8.18 27.08 15.76
N ASP A 124 -7.33 26.58 16.66
CA ASP A 124 -7.20 27.07 18.02
C ASP A 124 -5.96 27.99 18.09
N PRO A 125 -6.14 29.32 18.13
CA PRO A 125 -5.03 30.25 18.20
C PRO A 125 -4.17 30.12 19.47
N LEU A 126 -4.70 29.48 20.52
CA LEU A 126 -4.00 29.30 21.79
C LEU A 126 -3.11 28.05 21.81
N ALA A 127 -3.31 27.12 20.87
CA ALA A 127 -2.60 25.85 20.81
C ALA A 127 -2.38 25.37 19.36
N PRO A 128 -1.67 26.13 18.51
CA PRO A 128 -1.38 25.70 17.16
C PRO A 128 -0.45 24.48 17.17
N TYR A 129 -0.71 23.51 16.30
CA TYR A 129 0.10 22.30 16.17
C TYR A 129 0.34 21.96 14.70
N HIS A 130 1.43 21.26 14.42
CA HIS A 130 1.71 20.85 13.05
C HIS A 130 1.09 19.48 12.78
N VAL A 131 0.63 19.26 11.55
CA VAL A 131 0.18 17.96 11.08
C VAL A 131 1.14 17.49 10.01
N LEU A 132 1.78 16.35 10.26
CA LEU A 132 2.69 15.71 9.33
C LEU A 132 1.99 14.52 8.67
N HIS A 133 2.08 14.46 7.35
CA HIS A 133 1.64 13.33 6.55
C HIS A 133 2.86 12.72 5.84
N VAL A 134 3.21 11.48 6.18
CA VAL A 134 4.29 10.73 5.55
C VAL A 134 3.68 9.71 4.59
N CYS A 135 4.22 9.64 3.38
CA CYS A 135 3.73 8.75 2.34
C CYS A 135 4.87 8.12 1.54
N LEU A 136 4.79 6.80 1.40
CA LEU A 136 5.58 6.01 0.45
C LEU A 136 4.64 5.40 -0.57
N GLN A 137 5.04 5.42 -1.83
CA GLN A 137 4.28 4.79 -2.90
C GLN A 137 5.18 4.11 -3.91
N ARG A 138 4.65 3.08 -4.54
CA ARG A 138 5.24 2.47 -5.72
C ARG A 138 4.20 2.43 -6.81
N LEU A 139 4.50 3.15 -7.90
CA LEU A 139 3.75 3.04 -9.14
C LEU A 139 4.25 1.83 -9.91
N TYR A 140 3.33 1.05 -10.45
CA TYR A 140 3.68 -0.08 -11.31
C TYR A 140 3.55 0.29 -12.77
N ASN A 141 4.67 0.13 -13.49
CA ASN A 141 4.75 0.14 -14.93
C ASN A 141 4.10 1.37 -15.59
N ARG A 142 4.77 2.52 -15.41
CA ARG A 142 4.34 3.84 -15.92
C ARG A 142 4.26 3.90 -17.46
N GLU A 143 5.00 3.04 -18.16
CA GLU A 143 5.23 3.12 -19.61
C GLU A 143 4.96 1.81 -20.38
N GLY A 144 4.64 0.69 -19.70
CA GLY A 144 4.45 -0.61 -20.33
C GLY A 144 2.99 -1.08 -20.40
N ALA A 145 2.80 -2.25 -21.03
CA ALA A 145 1.49 -2.84 -21.32
C ALA A 145 0.71 -3.22 -20.04
N ASN A 146 -0.63 -3.17 -20.10
CA ASN A 146 -1.54 -3.37 -18.97
C ASN A 146 -1.33 -4.71 -18.21
N ASN A 147 -0.87 -5.76 -18.89
CA ASN A 147 -0.59 -7.08 -18.31
C ASN A 147 0.77 -7.18 -17.58
N GLN A 148 1.62 -6.15 -17.67
CA GLN A 148 2.93 -6.08 -17.00
C GLN A 148 2.91 -5.13 -15.78
N ARG A 149 1.72 -4.64 -15.39
CA ARG A 149 1.55 -3.64 -14.31
C ARG A 149 1.36 -4.23 -12.91
N ALA A 150 1.48 -5.54 -12.73
CA ALA A 150 1.23 -6.23 -11.46
C ALA A 150 2.49 -6.95 -10.96
N ILE A 151 2.77 -6.93 -9.65
CA ILE A 151 3.83 -7.77 -9.04
C ILE A 151 3.55 -9.25 -9.26
N VAL A 152 2.28 -9.61 -9.21
CA VAL A 152 1.79 -10.99 -9.31
C VAL A 152 0.98 -11.14 -10.60
N PRO A 153 1.07 -12.30 -11.28
CA PRO A 153 0.23 -12.58 -12.44
C PRO A 153 -1.24 -12.43 -12.08
N THR A 154 -1.98 -11.64 -12.85
CA THR A 154 -3.43 -11.47 -12.67
C THR A 154 -4.18 -12.44 -13.59
N LEU A 155 -5.10 -13.19 -13.02
CA LEU A 155 -6.06 -14.00 -13.79
C LEU A 155 -7.28 -13.15 -14.11
N ARG A 156 -7.69 -13.15 -15.38
CA ARG A 156 -8.99 -12.62 -15.82
C ARG A 156 -9.99 -13.76 -15.89
N LEU A 157 -10.94 -13.76 -14.97
CA LEU A 157 -12.06 -14.69 -14.95
C LEU A 157 -13.32 -13.88 -15.23
N PHE A 158 -13.97 -14.15 -16.36
CA PHE A 158 -15.08 -13.33 -16.85
C PHE A 158 -14.67 -11.84 -16.93
N ASN A 159 -15.25 -10.99 -16.07
CA ASN A 159 -15.01 -9.54 -16.03
C ASN A 159 -14.32 -9.08 -14.74
N ILE A 160 -13.70 -10.00 -13.99
CA ILE A 160 -12.94 -9.70 -12.77
C ILE A 160 -11.46 -10.06 -12.92
N SER A 161 -10.58 -9.22 -12.37
CA SER A 161 -9.14 -9.47 -12.28
C SER A 161 -8.80 -9.95 -10.88
N ILE A 162 -8.09 -11.07 -10.78
CA ILE A 162 -7.67 -11.67 -9.51
C ILE A 162 -6.14 -11.72 -9.48
N PRO A 163 -5.46 -11.12 -8.48
CA PRO A 163 -6.02 -10.29 -7.43
C PRO A 163 -6.41 -8.89 -7.97
N SER A 164 -7.42 -8.26 -7.39
CA SER A 164 -7.72 -6.86 -7.68
C SER A 164 -6.64 -5.98 -7.04
N LEU A 165 -5.92 -5.20 -7.85
CA LEU A 165 -4.91 -4.28 -7.35
C LEU A 165 -5.47 -2.86 -7.26
N PRO A 166 -5.05 -2.07 -6.26
CA PRO A 166 -5.51 -0.69 -6.12
C PRO A 166 -5.07 0.15 -7.32
N GLU A 167 -6.05 0.78 -7.98
CA GLU A 167 -5.86 1.70 -9.10
C GLU A 167 -6.17 3.13 -8.65
N ARG A 168 -5.29 4.07 -8.98
CA ARG A 168 -5.49 5.51 -8.74
C ARG A 168 -4.95 6.26 -9.96
N ASP A 169 -5.77 7.15 -10.52
CA ASP A 169 -5.43 7.95 -11.70
C ASP A 169 -4.94 7.10 -12.89
N GLY A 170 -5.59 5.95 -13.14
CA GLY A 170 -5.23 5.03 -14.23
C GLY A 170 -3.96 4.20 -14.00
N ASN A 171 -3.35 4.31 -12.82
CA ASN A 171 -2.12 3.61 -12.45
C ASN A 171 -2.37 2.64 -11.29
N ILE A 172 -1.79 1.45 -11.39
CA ILE A 172 -1.73 0.53 -10.25
C ILE A 172 -0.68 1.08 -9.27
N VAL A 173 -1.11 1.43 -8.07
CA VAL A 173 -0.24 2.04 -7.05
C VAL A 173 -0.44 1.36 -5.71
N ILE A 174 0.67 0.91 -5.13
CA ILE A 174 0.67 0.47 -3.73
C ILE A 174 1.24 1.62 -2.91
N ARG A 175 0.44 2.12 -1.97
CA ARG A 175 0.77 3.27 -1.12
C ARG A 175 0.62 2.88 0.35
N GLY A 176 1.59 3.30 1.15
CA GLY A 176 1.50 3.34 2.60
C GLY A 176 1.60 4.79 3.06
N GLU A 177 0.69 5.20 3.93
CA GLU A 177 0.60 6.57 4.40
C GLU A 177 0.30 6.60 5.90
N THR A 178 0.86 7.59 6.60
CA THR A 178 0.66 7.83 8.03
C THR A 178 0.57 9.32 8.28
N THR A 179 -0.41 9.74 9.06
CA THR A 179 -0.57 11.13 9.50
C THR A 179 -0.44 11.20 11.02
N LEU A 180 0.29 12.19 11.54
CA LEU A 180 0.35 12.48 12.97
C LEU A 180 0.37 13.99 13.25
N SER A 181 -0.03 14.36 14.45
CA SER A 181 0.14 15.71 15.00
C SER A 181 1.47 15.81 15.73
N LEU A 182 2.16 16.93 15.55
CA LEU A 182 3.47 17.30 16.09
C LEU A 182 3.34 18.50 17.03
#